data_AF-A0A7X5FE41-F1
#
_entry.id   AF-A0A7X5FE41-F1
#
_cell.length_a   1.000
_cell.length_b   1.000
_cell.length_c   1.000
_cell.angle_alpha   90.00
_cell.angle_beta   90.00
_cell.angle_gamma   90.00
#
_symmetry.space_group_name_H-M   'P 1'
#
loop_
_entity.id
_entity.type
_entity.pdbx_description
1 polymer ?
#
loop_
_entity_poly.entity_id
_entity_poly.type
_entity_poly.pdbx_seq_one_letter_code
_entity_poly.pdbx_strand_id
1 'polypeptide(L)'
;METQPTLETFVEGILKEKAFSNLEPEVEAQMKEDLLGRLDDVINRALLDELSEDKMSEFEKLLDGGANKDELQMFLEKNIDNMEAVVTAALLKFRSMYLGA
;
A
#
# COMPACT_ATOMS: atom_id res chain seq x y z
N MET A 1 -12.87 -11.10 -18.27
CA MET A 1 -12.84 -10.84 -16.82
C MET A 1 -11.92 -9.65 -16.66
N GLU A 2 -12.47 -8.49 -16.29
CA GLU A 2 -11.67 -7.30 -16.04
C GLU A 2 -10.90 -7.53 -14.75
N THR A 3 -9.67 -8.03 -14.84
CA THR A 3 -8.83 -8.23 -13.67
C THR A 3 -8.40 -6.85 -13.20
N GLN A 4 -9.00 -6.37 -12.11
CA GLN A 4 -8.48 -5.21 -11.40
C GLN A 4 -6.99 -5.45 -11.13
N PRO A 5 -6.11 -4.48 -11.43
CA PRO A 5 -4.68 -4.66 -11.22
C PRO A 5 -4.42 -4.87 -9.73
N THR A 6 -3.71 -5.96 -9.39
CA THR A 6 -3.21 -6.18 -8.03
C THR A 6 -2.06 -5.22 -7.74
N LEU A 7 -1.72 -5.03 -6.46
CA LEU A 7 -0.53 -4.26 -6.05
C LEU A 7 0.74 -4.79 -6.73
N GLU A 8 0.80 -6.10 -6.98
CA GLU A 8 1.87 -6.75 -7.74
C GLU A 8 1.97 -6.24 -9.18
N THR A 9 0.86 -6.23 -9.92
CA THR A 9 0.82 -5.73 -11.30
C THR A 9 1.18 -4.24 -11.36
N PHE A 10 0.81 -3.47 -10.34
CA PHE A 10 1.17 -2.07 -10.21
C PHE A 10 2.69 -1.87 -10.03
N VAL A 11 3.31 -2.62 -9.12
CA VAL A 11 4.77 -2.59 -8.90
C VAL A 11 5.54 -3.05 -10.13
N GLU A 12 5.08 -4.10 -10.81
CA GLU A 12 5.64 -4.54 -12.09
C GLU A 12 5.59 -3.43 -13.16
N GLY A 13 4.50 -2.65 -13.18
CA GLY A 13 4.38 -1.47 -14.04
C GLY A 13 5.47 -0.44 -13.77
N ILE A 14 5.73 -0.13 -12.50
CA ILE A 14 6.79 0.82 -12.10
C ILE A 14 8.18 0.32 -12.53
N LEU A 15 8.48 -0.96 -12.31
CA LEU A 15 9.76 -1.57 -12.71
C LEU A 15 9.99 -1.51 -14.22
N LYS A 16 8.95 -1.82 -15.01
CA LYS A 16 8.99 -1.73 -16.48
C LYS A 16 9.17 -0.29 -16.95
N GLU A 17 8.44 0.66 -16.36
CA GLU A 17 8.53 2.09 -16.70
C GLU A 17 9.90 2.69 -16.39
N LYS A 18 10.58 2.22 -15.33
CA LYS A 18 11.97 2.62 -15.04
C LYS A 18 13.02 2.05 -16.00
N ALA A 19 12.60 1.26 -16.99
CA ALA A 19 13.49 0.59 -17.95
C ALA A 19 14.52 -0.31 -17.25
N PHE A 20 14.13 -0.98 -16.16
CA PHE A 20 14.90 -2.07 -15.55
C PHE A 20 14.86 -3.36 -16.39
N SER A 21 14.81 -3.24 -17.71
CA SER A 21 14.48 -4.30 -18.68
C SER A 21 15.56 -5.38 -18.82
N ASN A 22 16.67 -5.26 -18.08
CA ASN A 22 17.84 -6.13 -18.15
C ASN A 22 18.35 -6.55 -16.76
N LEU A 23 17.48 -6.53 -15.74
CA LEU A 23 17.83 -7.10 -14.45
C LEU A 23 17.84 -8.63 -14.53
N GLU A 24 18.72 -9.25 -13.75
CA GLU A 24 18.62 -10.70 -13.57
C GLU A 24 17.31 -11.04 -12.84
N PRO A 25 16.66 -12.18 -13.16
CA PRO A 25 15.36 -12.53 -12.61
C PRO A 25 15.31 -12.53 -11.07
N GLU A 26 16.41 -12.88 -10.41
CA GLU A 26 16.52 -12.85 -8.95
C GLU A 26 16.52 -11.41 -8.40
N VAL A 27 17.23 -10.50 -9.07
CA VAL A 27 17.25 -9.08 -8.72
C VAL A 27 15.88 -8.44 -8.98
N GLU A 28 15.24 -8.78 -10.09
CA GLU A 28 13.87 -8.31 -10.39
C GLU A 28 12.88 -8.78 -9.33
N ALA A 29 12.93 -10.05 -8.93
CA ALA A 29 12.07 -10.60 -7.89
C ALA A 29 12.28 -9.92 -6.54
N GLN A 30 13.55 -9.71 -6.14
CA GLN A 30 13.87 -9.02 -4.90
C GLN A 30 13.40 -7.56 -4.93
N MET A 31 13.60 -6.85 -6.04
CA MET A 31 13.12 -5.48 -6.18
C MET A 31 11.59 -5.40 -6.16
N LYS A 32 10.89 -6.39 -6.74
CA LYS A 32 9.43 -6.47 -6.68
C LYS A 32 8.95 -6.64 -5.23
N GLU A 33 9.58 -7.54 -4.46
CA GLU A 33 9.26 -7.75 -3.05
C GLU A 33 9.52 -6.48 -2.21
N ASP A 34 10.67 -5.86 -2.39
CA ASP A 34 11.04 -4.61 -1.71
C ASP A 34 10.04 -3.48 -2.03
N LEU A 35 9.66 -3.32 -3.29
CA LEU A 35 8.70 -2.32 -3.73
C LEU A 35 7.29 -2.60 -3.20
N LEU A 36 6.88 -3.87 -3.16
CA LEU A 36 5.61 -4.28 -2.59
C LEU A 36 5.54 -3.96 -1.10
N GLY A 37 6.57 -4.32 -0.33
CA GLY A 37 6.65 -3.99 1.10
C GLY A 37 6.57 -2.48 1.34
N ARG A 38 7.35 -1.70 0.59
CA ARG A 38 7.30 -0.23 0.69
C ARG A 38 5.97 0.36 0.27
N LEU A 39 5.30 -0.22 -0.72
CA LEU A 39 3.99 0.24 -1.15
C LEU A 39 2.93 -0.04 -0.06
N ASP A 40 2.97 -1.22 0.54
CA ASP A 40 2.11 -1.58 1.67
C ASP A 40 2.29 -0.60 2.83
N ASP A 41 3.54 -0.29 3.20
CA ASP A 41 3.86 0.70 4.23
C ASP A 41 3.30 2.10 3.91
N VAL A 42 3.40 2.53 2.66
CA VAL A 42 2.88 3.84 2.22
C VAL A 42 1.36 3.88 2.26
N ILE A 43 0.68 2.79 1.87
CA ILE A 43 -0.78 2.68 1.97
C ILE A 43 -1.21 2.67 3.44
N ASN A 44 -0.62 1.79 4.25
CA ASN A 44 -0.93 1.68 5.68
C ASN A 44 -0.76 3.02 6.38
N ARG A 45 0.36 3.71 6.13
CA ARG A 45 0.59 5.05 6.69
C ARG A 45 -0.46 6.07 6.23
N ALA A 46 -0.80 6.09 4.94
CA ALA A 46 -1.82 7.00 4.43
C ALA A 46 -3.18 6.76 5.08
N LEU A 47 -3.54 5.51 5.34
CA LEU A 47 -4.78 5.16 6.05
C LEU A 47 -4.74 5.60 7.51
N LEU A 48 -3.63 5.36 8.21
CA LEU A 48 -3.47 5.77 9.61
C LEU A 48 -3.46 7.28 9.77
N ASP A 49 -2.91 8.03 8.80
CA ASP A 49 -2.89 9.49 8.81
C ASP A 49 -4.31 10.10 8.69
N GLU A 50 -5.29 9.35 8.18
CA GLU A 50 -6.70 9.78 8.12
C GLU A 50 -7.47 9.50 9.42
N LEU A 51 -6.93 8.69 10.32
CA LEU A 51 -7.54 8.45 11.63
C LEU A 51 -7.37 9.66 12.54
N SER A 52 -8.44 10.04 13.23
CA SER A 52 -8.33 11.01 14.33
C SER A 52 -7.53 10.41 15.50
N GLU A 53 -6.98 11.26 16.38
CA GLU A 53 -6.19 10.82 17.54
C GLU A 53 -6.94 9.77 18.41
N ASP A 54 -8.25 9.96 18.62
CA ASP A 54 -9.09 9.02 19.36
C ASP A 54 -9.16 7.64 18.66
N LYS A 55 -9.30 7.65 17.32
CA LYS A 55 -9.36 6.42 16.52
C LYS A 55 -8.02 5.74 16.35
N MET A 56 -6.93 6.50 16.35
CA MET A 56 -5.59 5.95 16.39
C MET A 56 -5.36 5.19 17.70
N SER A 57 -5.77 5.74 18.84
CA SER A 57 -5.66 5.04 20.13
C SER A 57 -6.54 3.79 20.20
N GLU A 58 -7.73 3.80 19.59
CA GLU A 58 -8.57 2.60 19.44
C GLU A 58 -7.90 1.54 18.55
N PHE A 59 -7.27 1.95 17.45
CA PHE A 59 -6.57 1.06 16.53
C PHE A 59 -5.33 0.41 17.18
N GLU A 60 -4.55 1.17 17.94
CA GLU A 60 -3.42 0.65 18.73
C GLU A 60 -3.86 -0.41 19.73
N LYS A 61 -5.00 -0.21 20.41
CA LYS A 61 -5.56 -1.22 21.32
C LYS A 61 -6.00 -2.49 20.60
N LEU A 62 -6.50 -2.39 19.37
CA LEU A 62 -6.83 -3.57 18.56
C LEU A 62 -5.58 -4.34 18.20
N LEU A 63 -4.51 -3.65 17.79
CA LEU A 63 -3.21 -4.26 17.52
C LEU A 63 -2.64 -4.97 18.76
N ASP A 64 -2.60 -4.28 19.90
CA ASP A 64 -2.11 -4.84 21.16
C ASP A 64 -2.97 -6.02 21.66
N GLY A 65 -4.26 -6.00 21.34
CA GLY A 65 -5.21 -7.08 21.62
C GLY A 65 -5.05 -8.32 20.73
N GLY A 66 -4.16 -8.27 19.73
CA GLY A 66 -3.94 -9.35 18.78
C GLY A 66 -5.02 -9.46 17.72
N ALA A 67 -5.69 -8.35 17.38
CA ALA A 67 -6.64 -8.31 16.28
C ALA A 67 -6.00 -8.82 14.98
N ASN A 68 -6.74 -9.63 14.24
CA ASN A 68 -6.28 -10.13 12.96
C ASN A 68 -6.43 -9.07 11.86
N LYS A 69 -5.89 -9.36 10.66
CA LYS A 69 -5.90 -8.43 9.52
C LYS A 69 -7.32 -8.01 9.12
N ASP A 70 -8.27 -8.93 9.16
CA ASP A 70 -9.66 -8.65 8.76
C ASP A 70 -10.32 -7.68 9.75
N GLU A 71 -10.08 -7.86 11.05
CA GLU A 71 -10.59 -6.98 12.10
C GLU A 71 -10.02 -5.56 11.99
N LEU A 72 -8.71 -5.45 11.73
CA LEU A 72 -8.05 -4.16 11.51
C LEU A 72 -8.58 -3.49 10.24
N GLN A 73 -8.76 -4.23 9.15
CA GLN A 73 -9.31 -3.71 7.90
C GLN A 73 -10.75 -3.20 8.09
N MET A 74 -11.61 -3.97 8.76
CA MET A 74 -12.98 -3.55 9.07
C MET A 74 -13.01 -2.28 9.94
N PHE A 75 -12.05 -2.13 10.86
CA PHE A 75 -11.94 -0.90 11.65
C PHE A 75 -11.59 0.30 10.76
N LEU A 76 -10.62 0.15 9.86
CA LEU A 76 -10.23 1.22 8.93
C LEU A 76 -11.39 1.59 8.00
N GLU A 77 -12.04 0.61 7.36
CA GLU A 77 -13.19 0.83 6.46
C GLU A 77 -14.38 1.54 7.14
N LYS A 78 -14.55 1.33 8.45
CA LYS A 78 -15.63 1.95 9.22
C LYS A 78 -15.32 3.39 9.67
N ASN A 79 -14.05 3.72 9.84
CA ASN A 79 -13.63 5.01 10.41
C ASN A 79 -13.01 5.96 9.37
N ILE A 80 -12.61 5.45 8.20
CA ILE A 80 -12.03 6.24 7.11
C ILE A 80 -13.07 6.42 6.01
N ASP A 81 -13.52 7.66 5.84
CA ASP A 81 -14.38 8.03 4.72
C ASP A 81 -13.60 7.95 3.41
N ASN A 82 -14.18 7.32 2.38
CA ASN A 82 -13.56 7.17 1.06
C ASN A 82 -12.17 6.51 1.09
N MET A 83 -12.01 5.43 1.86
CA MET A 83 -10.77 4.65 1.94
C MET A 83 -10.15 4.33 0.55
N GLU A 84 -10.97 4.00 -0.45
CA GLU A 84 -10.52 3.75 -1.82
C GLU A 84 -9.77 4.96 -2.43
N ALA A 85 -10.24 6.18 -2.16
CA ALA A 85 -9.58 7.40 -2.63
C ALA A 85 -8.23 7.63 -1.95
N VAL A 86 -8.12 7.31 -0.65
CA VAL A 86 -6.88 7.39 0.12
C VAL A 86 -5.84 6.41 -0.44
N VAL A 87 -6.24 5.15 -0.67
CA VAL A 87 -5.38 4.12 -1.28
C VAL A 87 -4.93 4.56 -2.68
N THR A 88 -5.86 5.10 -3.49
CA THR A 88 -5.54 5.60 -4.84
C THR A 88 -4.54 6.74 -4.81
N ALA A 89 -4.71 7.70 -3.88
CA ALA A 89 -3.77 8.80 -3.72
C ALA A 89 -2.38 8.30 -3.27
N ALA A 90 -2.33 7.32 -2.35
CA ALA A 90 -1.10 6.69 -1.90
C ALA A 90 -0.36 5.99 -3.06
N LEU A 91 -1.07 5.23 -3.90
CA LEU A 91 -0.54 4.60 -5.10
C LEU A 91 0.05 5.64 -6.07
N LEU A 92 -0.70 6.70 -6.38
CA LEU A 92 -0.24 7.76 -7.29
C LEU A 92 1.01 8.47 -6.75
N LYS A 93 1.03 8.76 -5.43
CA LYS A 93 2.19 9.36 -4.76
C LYS A 93 3.41 8.45 -4.82
N PHE A 94 3.23 7.15 -4.57
CA PHE A 94 4.29 6.16 -4.66
C PHE A 94 4.85 6.06 -6.08
N ARG A 95 3.98 5.97 -7.09
CA ARG A 95 4.39 5.97 -8.50
C ARG A 95 5.19 7.22 -8.86
N SER A 96 4.73 8.40 -8.43
CA SER A 96 5.44 9.66 -8.66
C SER A 96 6.83 9.68 -8.00
N MET A 97 6.92 9.21 -6.75
CA MET A 97 8.18 9.13 -6.00
C MET A 97 9.21 8.23 -6.70
N TYR A 98 8.77 7.07 -7.21
CA TYR A 98 9.67 6.17 -7.90
C TYR A 98 10.00 6.65 -9.30
N LEU A 99 9.01 7.01 -10.11
CA LEU A 99 9.24 7.41 -11.50
C LEU A 99 9.97 8.75 -11.63
N GLY A 100 9.92 9.60 -10.59
CA GLY A 100 10.58 10.90 -10.58
C GLY A 100 9.88 11.85 -11.54
N ALA A 101 8.61 12.15 -11.23
CA ALA A 101 7.83 13.15 -11.96
C ALA A 101 8.50 14.54 -11.95
#